data_AF-A0A2S2FE19-F1
#
_entry.id   AF-A0A2S2FE19-F1
#
_cell.length_a   1.000
_cell.length_b   1.000
_cell.length_c   1.000
_cell.angle_alpha   90.00
_cell.angle_beta   90.00
_cell.angle_gamma   90.00
#
_symmetry.space_group_name_H-M   'P 1'
#
loop_
_entity.id
_entity.type
_entity.pdbx_description
1 polymer ?
#
loop_
_entity_poly.entity_id
_entity_poly.type
_entity_poly.pdbx_seq_one_letter_code
_entity_poly.pdbx_strand_id
1 'polypeptide(L)' 'MSTNHQTQVLAHLKQGKTLSQAEAINLFHCYRLSAVINRLRNSGYDIVTHQEPNHNRDGYHARYEYRELKV' A
#
# COMPACT_ATOMS: atom_id res chain seq x y z
N MET A 1 11.46 -12.98 12.62
CA MET A 1 11.02 -11.60 12.30
C MET A 1 9.57 -11.46 12.72
N SER A 2 9.24 -10.47 13.55
CA SER A 2 7.82 -10.20 13.84
C SER A 2 7.18 -9.63 12.56
N THR A 3 6.33 -10.41 11.91
CA THR A 3 5.62 -10.01 10.69
C THR A 3 4.49 -9.07 11.07
N ASN A 4 4.82 -7.78 11.21
CA ASN A 4 3.80 -6.74 11.37
C ASN A 4 3.33 -6.26 9.99
N HIS A 5 2.22 -5.51 9.97
CA HIS A 5 1.65 -5.00 8.72
C HIS A 5 2.61 -4.12 7.92
N GLN A 6 3.54 -3.38 8.54
CA GLN A 6 4.52 -2.56 7.81
C GLN A 6 5.46 -3.44 6.99
N THR A 7 5.98 -4.51 7.60
CA THR A 7 6.87 -5.47 6.93
C THR A 7 6.15 -6.16 5.78
N GLN A 8 4.91 -6.64 5.98
CA GLN A 8 4.14 -7.33 4.95
C GLN A 8 3.79 -6.41 3.77
N VAL A 9 3.25 -5.22 4.06
CA VAL A 9 2.88 -4.24 3.03
C VAL A 9 4.10 -3.78 2.24
N LEU A 10 5.20 -3.45 2.92
CA LEU A 10 6.42 -3.02 2.24
C LEU A 10 7.00 -4.12 1.34
N ALA A 11 7.05 -5.36 1.82
CA ALA A 11 7.54 -6.49 1.03
C ALA A 11 6.68 -6.73 -0.21
N HIS A 12 5.35 -6.56 -0.10
CA HIS A 12 4.45 -6.66 -1.24
C HIS A 12 4.69 -5.55 -2.27
N LEU A 13 4.77 -4.30 -1.82
CA LEU A 13 4.95 -3.16 -2.72
C LEU A 13 6.32 -3.18 -3.43
N LYS A 14 7.39 -3.59 -2.71
CA LYS A 14 8.74 -3.72 -3.29
C LYS A 14 8.86 -4.80 -4.38
N GLN A 15 7.88 -5.69 -4.53
CA GLN A 15 7.81 -6.62 -5.67
C GLN A 15 7.28 -5.96 -6.95
N GLY A 16 7.09 -4.64 -6.97
CA GLY A 16 6.43 -3.91 -8.07
C GLY A 16 4.92 -4.10 -8.11
N LYS A 17 4.33 -4.75 -7.09
CA LYS A 17 2.89 -4.90 -6.96
C LYS A 17 2.29 -3.64 -6.32
N THR A 18 1.04 -3.37 -6.65
CA THR A 18 0.27 -2.28 -6.07
C THR A 18 -0.75 -2.83 -5.07
N LEU A 19 -1.24 -1.98 -4.16
CA LEU A 19 -2.14 -2.43 -3.09
C LEU A 19 -3.27 -1.42 -2.81
N SER A 20 -4.52 -1.89 -2.72
CA SER A 20 -5.66 -1.15 -2.19
C SER A 20 -5.97 -1.57 -0.75
N GLN A 21 -6.84 -0.81 -0.07
CA GLN A 21 -7.29 -1.15 1.28
C GLN A 21 -8.01 -2.52 1.34
N ALA A 22 -8.79 -2.87 0.30
CA ALA A 22 -9.51 -4.15 0.26
C ALA A 22 -8.53 -5.34 0.14
N GLU A 23 -7.53 -5.25 -0.73
CA GLU A 23 -6.51 -6.31 -0.83
C GLU A 23 -5.65 -6.42 0.42
N ALA A 24 -5.33 -5.30 1.08
CA ALA A 24 -4.58 -5.34 2.33
C ALA A 24 -5.33 -6.06 3.47
N ILE A 25 -6.67 -5.95 3.50
CA ILE A 25 -7.52 -6.73 4.42
C ILE A 25 -7.45 -8.21 4.07
N ASN A 26 -7.62 -8.56 2.79
CA ASN A 26 -7.67 -9.96 2.35
C ASN A 26 -6.32 -10.69 2.46
N LEU A 27 -5.22 -10.00 2.14
CA LEU A 27 -3.88 -10.61 2.10
C LEU A 27 -3.18 -10.60 3.46
N PHE A 28 -3.40 -9.55 4.28
CA PHE A 28 -2.60 -9.29 5.48
C PHE A 28 -3.43 -9.02 6.74
N HIS A 29 -4.77 -9.05 6.66
CA HIS A 29 -5.66 -8.60 7.73
C HIS A 29 -5.38 -7.15 8.19
N CYS A 30 -4.90 -6.31 7.27
CA CYS A 30 -4.49 -4.93 7.55
C CYS A 30 -5.64 -3.94 7.33
N TYR A 31 -6.45 -3.71 8.37
CA TYR A 31 -7.60 -2.79 8.32
C TYR A 31 -7.24 -1.30 8.29
N ARG A 32 -5.99 -0.93 8.59
CA ARG A 32 -5.51 0.46 8.64
C ARG A 32 -4.35 0.68 7.68
N LEU A 33 -4.54 0.36 6.40
CA LEU A 33 -3.48 0.45 5.40
C LEU A 33 -2.93 1.87 5.31
N SER A 34 -3.80 2.90 5.31
CA SER A 34 -3.37 4.31 5.25
C SER A 34 -2.39 4.68 6.38
N ALA A 35 -2.61 4.18 7.60
CA ALA A 35 -1.71 4.42 8.73
C ALA A 35 -0.36 3.69 8.55
N VAL A 36 -0.38 2.48 7.99
CA VAL A 36 0.84 1.74 7.65
C VAL A 36 1.65 2.48 6.58
N ILE A 37 1.00 2.92 5.50
CA ILE A 37 1.63 3.69 4.43
C ILE A 37 2.22 5.00 4.97
N ASN A 38 1.50 5.72 5.83
CA ASN A 38 2.02 6.94 6.45
C ASN A 38 3.33 6.68 7.23
N ARG A 39 3.38 5.60 8.02
CA ARG A 39 4.60 5.23 8.74
C ARG A 39 5.74 4.85 7.80
N LEU A 40 5.45 4.11 6.73
CA LEU A 40 6.46 3.73 5.73
C LEU A 40 7.03 4.96 5.02
N ARG A 41 6.19 5.93 4.63
CA ARG A 41 6.65 7.22 4.08
C ARG A 41 7.53 7.97 5.06
N ASN A 42 7.14 8.04 6.34
CA ASN A 42 7.95 8.66 7.38
C ASN A 42 9.29 7.93 7.62
N SER A 43 9.38 6.65 7.26
CA SER A 43 10.63 5.88 7.26
C SER A 43 11.47 6.05 5.98
N GLY A 44 11.05 6.90 5.04
CA GLY A 44 11.81 7.23 3.83
C GLY A 44 11.49 6.38 2.59
N TYR A 45 10.45 5.53 2.64
CA TYR A 45 10.03 4.78 1.45
C TYR A 45 9.18 5.64 0.52
N ASP A 46 9.60 5.77 -0.75
CA ASP A 46 8.83 6.47 -1.77
C ASP A 46 7.64 5.62 -2.22
N ILE A 47 6.48 5.88 -1.61
CA ILE A 47 5.22 5.22 -1.93
C ILE A 47 4.24 6.28 -2.41
N VAL A 48 3.75 6.15 -3.63
CA VAL A 48 2.77 7.07 -4.21
C VAL A 48 1.36 6.54 -4.07
N THR A 49 0.41 7.47 -4.06
CA THR A 49 -1.03 7.16 -4.06
C THR A 49 -1.60 7.53 -5.43
N HIS A 50 -2.31 6.58 -6.03
CA HIS A 50 -3.14 6.80 -7.19
C HIS A 50 -4.62 6.75 -6.79
N GLN A 51 -5.45 7.48 -7.54
CA GLN A 51 -6.89 7.35 -7.46
C GLN A 51 -7.33 6.24 -8.42
N GLU A 52 -7.86 5.14 -7.88
CA GLU A 52 -8.43 4.04 -8.64
C GLU A 52 -9.96 4.14 -8.57
N PRO A 53 -10.68 4.17 -9.70
CA PRO A 53 -12.13 4.13 -9.69
C PRO A 53 -12.62 2.90 -8.91
N ASN A 54 -13.61 3.08 -8.05
CA ASN A 54 -14.25 1.96 -7.41
C ASN A 54 -15.03 1.10 -8.43
N HIS A 55 -15.49 -0.08 -8.01
CA HIS A 55 -16.21 -1.01 -8.88
C HIS A 55 -17.45 -0.39 -9.55
N ASN A 56 -18.18 0.46 -8.81
CA ASN A 56 -19.41 1.12 -9.28
C ASN A 56 -19.13 2.35 -10.17
N ARG A 57 -17.87 2.78 -10.29
CA ARG A 57 -17.42 3.97 -11.02
C ARG A 57 -18.06 5.29 -10.57
N ASP A 58 -18.58 5.35 -9.35
CA ASP A 58 -19.19 6.53 -8.74
C ASP A 58 -18.27 7.22 -7.71
N GLY A 59 -17.06 6.69 -7.53
CA GLY A 59 -16.05 7.25 -6.65
C GLY A 59 -14.68 6.63 -6.89
N TYR A 60 -13.71 7.05 -6.08
CA TYR A 60 -12.32 6.57 -6.16
C TYR A 60 -11.85 6.07 -4.79
N HIS A 61 -10.94 5.11 -4.80
CA HIS A 61 -10.18 4.72 -3.63
C HIS A 61 -8.67 4.84 -3.89
N ALA A 62 -7.90 4.80 -2.81
CA ALA A 62 -6.45 4.83 -2.88
C ALA A 62 -5.90 3.49 -3.39
N ARG A 63 -4.95 3.57 -4.32
CA ARG A 63 -4.09 2.49 -4.78
C ARG A 63 -2.64 2.91 -4.55
N TYR A 64 -1.89 2.11 -3.79
CA TYR A 64 -0.52 2.44 -3.40
C TYR A 64 0.49 1.69 -4.26
N GLU A 65 1.56 2.38 -4.65
CA GLU A 65 2.67 1.86 -5.45
C GLU A 65 4.00 2.29 -4.83
N TYR A 66 4.96 1.36 -4.75
CA TYR A 66 6.34 1.73 -4.40
C TYR A 66 7.10 2.16 -5.64
N ARG A 67 7.65 3.38 -5.62
CA ARG A 67 8.55 3.86 -6.67
C ARG A 67 9.96 3.42 -6.34
N GLU A 68 10.45 2.47 -7.12
CA GLU A 68 11.89 2.18 -7.07
C GLU A 68 12.64 3.36 -7.67
N LEU A 69 13.54 3.95 -6.89
CA LEU A 69 14.47 4.95 -7.40
C LEU A 69 15.32 4.26 -8.46
N LYS A 70 15.09 4.61 -9.74
CA LYS A 70 16.00 4.22 -10.82
C LYS A 70 17.31 4.97 -10.58
N VAL A 71 18.31 4.25 -10.10
CA VAL A 71 19.71 4.70 -10.06
C VAL A 71 20.33 4.52 -11.44
#